data_AF-D1CTQ8-F1
#
_entry.id   AF-D1CTQ8-F1
#
_cell.length_a   1.000
_cell.length_b   1.000
_cell.length_c   1.000
_cell.angle_alpha   90.00
_cell.angle_beta   90.00
_cell.angle_gamma   90.00
#
_symmetry.space_group_name_H-M   'P 1'
#
loop_
_entity.id
_entity.type
_entity.pdbx_description
1 polymer ?
#
loop_
_entity_poly.entity_id
_entity_poly.type
_entity_poly.pdbx_seq_one_letter_code
_entity_poly.pdbx_strand_id
1 'polypeptide(L)'
;ANERPYDAIYERAEALVRAKPDLNDITLFSGHQYLDITGSGQSVLVTYCGPDKSVAEKACREIGEMLLAARNEFVQTFRIRRRFFRRYSRARSVDPRYWETSVTEYRLEHREPRQR
;
A
#
# COMPACT_ATOMS: atom_id res chain seq x y z
N ALA A 1 -6.95 -3.82 -19.07
CA ALA A 1 -6.81 -3.83 -17.61
C ALA A 1 -7.23 -2.46 -17.12
N ASN A 2 -8.13 -2.38 -16.12
CA ASN A 2 -8.52 -1.10 -15.53
C ASN A 2 -7.26 -0.39 -15.04
N GLU A 3 -7.12 0.90 -15.35
CA GLU A 3 -5.94 1.69 -14.97
C GLU A 3 -5.81 1.85 -13.43
N ARG A 4 -6.86 1.51 -12.68
CA ARG A 4 -6.95 1.65 -11.22
C ARG A 4 -7.84 0.54 -10.63
N PRO A 5 -7.26 -0.49 -10.01
CA PRO A 5 -8.04 -1.60 -9.43
C PRO A 5 -9.03 -1.14 -8.35
N TYR A 6 -8.78 -0.01 -7.69
CA TYR A 6 -9.69 0.57 -6.70
C TYR A 6 -11.01 1.08 -7.30
N ASP A 7 -11.06 1.52 -8.55
CA ASP A 7 -12.25 2.18 -9.12
C ASP A 7 -13.45 1.22 -9.10
N ALA A 8 -13.28 -0.01 -9.60
CA ALA A 8 -14.34 -1.02 -9.60
C ALA A 8 -14.77 -1.44 -8.18
N ILE A 9 -13.84 -1.41 -7.22
CA ILE A 9 -14.12 -1.78 -5.82
C ILE A 9 -14.93 -0.66 -5.15
N TYR A 10 -14.57 0.60 -5.38
CA TYR A 10 -15.31 1.75 -4.86
C TYR A 10 -16.70 1.87 -5.48
N GLU A 11 -16.83 1.69 -6.79
CA GLU A 11 -18.13 1.65 -7.47
C GLU A 11 -19.04 0.57 -6.87
N ARG A 12 -18.48 -0.61 -6.59
CA ARG A 12 -19.25 -1.69 -5.98
C ARG A 12 -19.65 -1.39 -4.54
N ALA A 13 -18.74 -0.85 -3.74
CA ALA A 13 -19.02 -0.45 -2.36
C ALA A 13 -20.13 0.59 -2.29
N GLU A 14 -20.08 1.61 -3.16
CA GLU A 14 -21.11 2.65 -3.25
C GLU A 14 -22.46 2.08 -3.68
N ALA A 15 -22.47 1.17 -4.67
CA ALA A 15 -23.69 0.49 -5.10
C ALA A 15 -24.33 -0.34 -3.98
N LEU A 16 -23.53 -1.02 -3.15
CA LEU A 16 -24.01 -1.80 -2.01
C LEU A 16 -24.67 -0.91 -0.94
N VAL A 17 -24.05 0.22 -0.60
CA VAL A 17 -24.61 1.18 0.36
C VAL A 17 -25.91 1.79 -0.17
N ARG A 18 -25.94 2.22 -1.44
CA ARG A 18 -27.16 2.78 -2.05
C ARG A 18 -28.31 1.78 -2.13
N ALA A 19 -28.02 0.51 -2.39
CA ALA A 19 -29.03 -0.53 -2.57
C ALA A 19 -29.61 -1.08 -1.27
N LYS A 20 -28.92 -0.89 -0.12
CA LYS A 20 -29.30 -1.49 1.15
C LYS A 20 -29.40 -0.43 2.25
N PRO A 21 -30.62 -0.02 2.65
CA PRO A 21 -30.83 1.03 3.65
C PRO A 21 -30.15 0.75 5.00
N ASP A 22 -29.98 -0.52 5.36
CA ASP A 22 -29.36 -0.94 6.62
C ASP A 22 -27.84 -0.79 6.62
N LEU A 23 -27.20 -0.57 5.46
CA LEU A 23 -25.77 -0.29 5.35
C LEU A 23 -25.53 1.22 5.37
N ASN A 24 -24.81 1.70 6.37
CA ASN A 24 -24.48 3.12 6.49
C ASN A 24 -23.27 3.48 5.65
N ASP A 25 -22.20 2.66 5.73
CA ASP A 25 -20.92 2.96 5.09
C ASP A 25 -20.05 1.70 4.87
N ILE A 26 -19.16 1.77 3.89
CA ILE A 26 -18.10 0.78 3.65
C ILE A 26 -16.78 1.55 3.48
N THR A 27 -15.87 1.42 4.46
CA THR A 27 -14.55 2.04 4.43
C THR A 27 -13.47 1.01 4.10
N LEU A 28 -12.54 1.38 3.21
CA LEU A 28 -11.37 0.58 2.85
C LEU A 28 -10.11 1.17 3.48
N PHE A 29 -9.34 0.34 4.19
CA PHE A 29 -8.04 0.70 4.72
C PHE A 29 -6.93 -0.02 3.99
N SER A 30 -5.99 0.75 3.44
CA SER A 30 -4.77 0.20 2.86
C SER A 30 -3.64 0.27 3.87
N GLY A 31 -3.29 -0.88 4.43
CA GLY A 31 -2.17 -1.01 5.36
C GLY A 31 -0.89 -0.44 4.75
N HIS A 32 -0.16 0.33 5.56
CA HIS A 32 1.07 0.95 5.14
C HIS A 32 2.17 -0.13 5.01
N GLN A 33 2.75 -0.28 3.82
CA GLN A 33 3.64 -1.39 3.46
C GLN A 33 4.96 -1.44 4.24
N TYR A 34 5.30 -0.37 4.95
CA TYR A 34 6.55 -0.23 5.71
C TYR A 34 6.38 -0.35 7.23
N LEU A 35 5.19 -0.72 7.69
CA LEU A 35 4.93 -0.98 9.11
C LEU A 35 5.04 -2.48 9.39
N ASP A 36 5.98 -2.85 10.25
CA ASP A 36 6.11 -4.22 10.77
C ASP A 36 5.20 -4.39 11.99
N ILE A 37 3.91 -4.56 11.71
CA ILE A 37 2.87 -4.77 12.72
C ILE A 37 2.05 -6.01 12.37
N THR A 38 1.73 -6.79 13.39
CA THR A 38 0.87 -7.96 13.25
C THR A 38 -0.51 -7.54 12.73
N GLY A 39 -1.00 -8.22 11.69
CA GLY A 39 -2.28 -7.90 11.05
C GLY A 39 -2.22 -6.77 10.03
N SER A 40 -1.03 -6.33 9.61
CA SER A 40 -0.87 -5.40 8.48
C SER A 40 -1.42 -6.01 7.19
N GLY A 41 -2.18 -5.22 6.43
CA GLY A 41 -2.82 -5.66 5.19
C GLY A 41 -3.88 -4.70 4.69
N GLN A 42 -4.70 -5.14 3.74
CA GLN A 42 -5.92 -4.43 3.38
C GLN A 42 -7.05 -4.84 4.33
N SER A 43 -7.83 -3.88 4.80
CA SER A 43 -8.96 -4.12 5.69
C SER A 43 -10.23 -3.46 5.16
N VAL A 44 -11.37 -4.13 5.35
CA VAL A 44 -12.70 -3.62 5.01
C VAL A 44 -13.48 -3.42 6.30
N LEU A 45 -14.01 -2.22 6.50
CA LEU A 45 -14.91 -1.89 7.60
C LEU A 45 -16.29 -1.62 7.03
N VAL A 46 -17.30 -2.34 7.50
CA VAL A 46 -18.70 -2.09 7.13
C VAL A 46 -19.45 -1.60 8.36
N THR A 47 -20.05 -0.41 8.23
CA THR A 47 -20.91 0.18 9.26
C THR A 47 -22.36 -0.04 8.88
N TYR A 48 -23.18 -0.55 9.80
CA TYR A 48 -24.58 -0.87 9.54
C TYR A 48 -25.46 -0.45 10.71
N CYS A 49 -26.72 -0.14 10.42
CA CYS A 49 -27.74 0.18 11.41
C CYS A 49 -29.03 -0.53 11.01
N GLY A 50 -29.07 -1.84 11.29
CA GLY A 50 -30.20 -2.68 10.96
C GLY A 50 -30.25 -3.92 11.86
N PRO A 51 -31.39 -4.61 11.91
CA PRO A 51 -31.56 -5.78 12.77
C PRO A 51 -30.78 -7.01 12.26
N ASP A 52 -30.47 -7.07 10.96
CA ASP A 52 -29.78 -8.20 10.34
C ASP A 52 -28.31 -7.88 10.02
N LYS A 53 -27.40 -8.35 10.88
CA LYS A 53 -25.96 -8.24 10.65
C LYS A 53 -25.47 -9.03 9.41
N SER A 54 -26.24 -10.00 8.92
CA SER A 54 -25.86 -10.82 7.77
C SER A 54 -25.68 -9.98 6.50
N VAL A 55 -26.40 -8.86 6.41
CA VAL A 55 -26.28 -7.90 5.32
C VAL A 55 -24.88 -7.27 5.30
N ALA A 56 -24.39 -6.84 6.46
CA ALA A 56 -23.06 -6.27 6.64
C ALA A 56 -21.96 -7.31 6.43
N GLU A 57 -22.12 -8.51 6.98
CA GLU A 57 -21.15 -9.61 6.82
C GLU A 57 -21.00 -10.01 5.34
N LYS A 58 -22.11 -10.09 4.59
CA LYS A 58 -22.08 -10.38 3.14
C LYS A 58 -21.40 -9.26 2.35
N ALA A 59 -21.71 -7.99 2.65
CA ALA A 59 -21.08 -6.86 1.98
C ALA A 59 -19.56 -6.80 2.26
N CYS A 60 -19.16 -7.03 3.51
CA CYS A 60 -17.75 -7.07 3.91
C CYS A 60 -17.00 -8.18 3.17
N ARG A 61 -17.59 -9.38 3.11
CA ARG A 61 -17.01 -10.52 2.40
C ARG A 61 -16.85 -10.25 0.90
N GLU A 62 -17.90 -9.74 0.27
CA GLU A 62 -17.90 -9.45 -1.17
C GLU A 62 -16.78 -8.47 -1.55
N ILE A 63 -16.66 -7.36 -0.82
CA ILE A 63 -15.62 -6.36 -1.07
C ILE A 63 -14.22 -6.93 -0.74
N GLY A 64 -14.09 -7.73 0.31
CA GLY A 64 -12.85 -8.42 0.65
C GLY A 64 -12.38 -9.39 -0.45
N GLU A 65 -13.31 -10.14 -1.05
CA GLU A 65 -13.03 -11.04 -2.17
C GLU A 65 -12.56 -10.27 -3.42
N MET A 66 -13.15 -9.10 -3.71
CA MET A 66 -12.70 -8.23 -4.80
C MET A 66 -11.27 -7.72 -4.58
N LEU A 67 -10.94 -7.26 -3.37
CA LEU A 67 -9.58 -6.84 -3.01
C LEU A 67 -8.58 -7.99 -3.17
N LEU A 68 -8.95 -9.20 -2.75
CA LEU A 68 -8.09 -10.37 -2.86
C LEU A 68 -7.89 -10.81 -4.32
N ALA A 69 -8.92 -10.71 -5.16
CA ALA A 69 -8.84 -10.99 -6.58
C ALA A 69 -7.89 -10.00 -7.29
N ALA A 70 -7.99 -8.71 -6.94
CA ALA A 70 -7.17 -7.65 -7.52
C ALA A 70 -5.75 -7.54 -6.92
N ARG A 71 -5.34 -8.42 -6.00
CA ARG A 71 -4.07 -8.30 -5.23
C ARG A 71 -2.82 -8.07 -6.09
N ASN A 72 -2.77 -8.63 -7.29
CA ASN A 72 -1.63 -8.52 -8.21
C ASN A 72 -1.73 -7.30 -9.15
N GLU A 73 -2.84 -6.57 -9.11
CA GLU A 73 -3.11 -5.40 -9.95
C GLU A 73 -2.64 -4.09 -9.30
N PHE A 74 -2.37 -4.10 -7.98
CA PHE A 74 -1.81 -2.96 -7.24
C PHE A 74 -0.30 -2.79 -7.47
N VAL A 75 0.17 -2.99 -8.70
CA VAL A 75 1.58 -2.88 -9.08
C VAL A 75 1.73 -1.81 -10.15
N GLN A 76 2.46 -0.75 -9.83
CA GLN A 76 2.78 0.31 -10.79
C GLN A 76 4.23 0.17 -11.29
N THR A 77 4.40 0.09 -12.61
CA THR A 77 5.73 0.12 -13.21
C THR A 77 6.14 1.56 -13.49
N PHE A 78 7.15 2.06 -12.78
CA PHE A 78 7.73 3.36 -13.06
C PHE A 78 8.81 3.24 -14.14
N ARG A 79 8.67 3.99 -15.24
CA ARG A 79 9.76 4.10 -16.23
C ARG A 79 10.90 4.91 -15.64
N ILE A 80 12.02 4.26 -15.34
CA ILE A 80 13.27 4.94 -14.98
C ILE A 80 13.73 5.78 -16.18
N ARG A 81 13.39 7.06 -16.20
CA ARG A 81 13.91 7.98 -17.22
C ARG A 81 15.38 8.26 -16.90
N ARG A 82 16.31 7.55 -17.56
CA ARG A 82 17.77 7.81 -17.54
C ARG A 82 18.15 9.29 -17.70
N ARG A 83 17.30 10.12 -18.32
CA ARG A 83 17.50 11.59 -18.44
C ARG A 83 17.33 12.38 -17.14
N PHE A 84 16.60 11.89 -16.14
CA PHE A 84 16.41 12.61 -14.87
C PHE A 84 17.73 12.71 -14.09
N PHE A 85 18.50 11.62 -14.02
CA PHE A 85 19.83 11.61 -13.38
C PHE A 85 20.87 12.42 -14.16
N ARG A 86 20.71 12.56 -15.49
CA ARG A 86 21.62 13.35 -16.34
C ARG A 86 21.56 14.87 -16.09
N ARG A 87 20.45 15.37 -15.54
CA ARG A 87 20.31 16.79 -15.15
C ARG A 87 21.04 17.08 -13.83
N TYR A 88 21.04 16.12 -12.91
CA TYR A 88 21.79 16.19 -11.66
C TYR A 88 23.30 16.01 -11.84
N SER A 89 23.73 15.16 -12.77
CA SER A 89 25.16 14.97 -13.06
C SER A 89 25.83 16.17 -13.74
N ARG A 90 25.05 17.12 -14.29
CA ARG A 90 25.57 18.39 -14.84
C ARG A 90 25.52 19.56 -13.87
N ALA A 91 24.70 19.46 -12.82
CA ALA A 91 24.59 20.49 -11.77
C ALA A 91 25.65 20.33 -10.66
N ARG A 92 26.47 19.27 -10.72
CA ARG A 92 27.52 18.98 -9.76
C ARG A 92 28.81 18.62 -10.50
N SER A 93 29.55 19.65 -10.91
CA SER A 93 31.00 19.63 -10.73
C SER A 93 31.28 19.63 -9.22
N VAL A 94 30.94 18.51 -8.57
CA VAL A 94 31.27 18.29 -7.16
C VAL A 94 32.66 17.69 -7.15
N ASP A 95 33.52 18.39 -6.43
CA ASP A 95 34.87 17.97 -6.08
C ASP A 95 34.92 16.46 -5.79
N PRO A 96 35.81 15.69 -6.43
CA PRO A 96 35.95 14.25 -6.22
C PRO A 96 36.17 13.85 -4.76
N ARG A 97 36.51 14.77 -3.85
CA ARG A 97 36.67 14.50 -2.42
C ARG A 97 35.37 14.22 -1.66
N TYR A 98 34.20 14.45 -2.27
CA TYR A 98 32.90 14.21 -1.60
C TYR A 98 32.31 12.81 -1.77
N TRP A 99 32.99 11.88 -2.47
CA TRP A 99 32.50 10.50 -2.61
C TRP A 99 32.98 9.54 -1.52
N GLU A 100 34.02 9.91 -0.76
CA GLU A 100 34.62 9.02 0.26
C GLU A 100 33.90 9.00 1.62
N THR A 101 32.89 9.86 1.86
CA THR A 101 32.29 10.00 3.20
C THR A 101 30.91 9.37 3.39
N SER A 102 30.41 8.53 2.47
CA SER A 102 29.06 7.97 2.63
C SER A 102 28.89 6.49 2.28
N VAL A 103 29.98 5.71 2.18
CA VAL A 103 29.90 4.24 2.03
C VAL A 103 30.64 3.48 3.14
N THR A 104 31.28 4.18 4.09
CA THR A 104 32.08 3.55 5.14
C THR A 104 31.35 3.39 6.48
N GLU A 105 30.11 3.85 6.61
CA GLU A 105 29.39 3.85 7.90
C GLU A 105 28.34 2.72 8.08
N TYR A 106 28.28 1.74 7.17
CA TYR A 106 27.39 0.57 7.29
C TYR A 106 28.14 -0.77 7.37
N ARG A 107 29.38 -0.77 7.87
CA ARG A 107 30.14 -2.02 8.05
C ARG A 107 30.89 -2.12 9.36
N LEU A 108 30.34 -1.58 10.44
CA LEU A 108 30.94 -1.70 11.78
C LEU A 108 29.92 -1.77 12.93
N GLU A 109 28.78 -2.47 12.77
CA GLU A 109 27.92 -2.79 13.93
C GLU A 109 27.48 -4.27 14.04
N HIS A 110 28.02 -5.17 13.22
CA HIS A 110 27.80 -6.62 13.36
C HIS A 110 29.10 -7.41 13.48
N ARG A 111 29.78 -7.24 14.62
CA ARG A 111 30.61 -8.31 15.20
C ARG A 111 30.02 -8.68 16.55
N GLU A 112 29.44 -9.87 16.63
CA GLU A 112 29.00 -10.50 17.86
C GLU A 112 30.12 -10.48 18.92
N PRO A 113 29.81 -10.26 20.21
CA PRO A 113 30.80 -10.37 21.27
C PRO A 113 31.16 -11.85 21.46
N ARG A 114 32.43 -12.20 21.20
CA ARG A 114 32.98 -13.50 21.59
C ARG A 114 32.89 -13.64 23.12
N GLN A 115 32.18 -14.67 23.56
CA GLN A 115 32.15 -15.13 24.95
C GLN A 115 33.58 -15.50 25.41
N ARG A 116 33.90 -15.17 26.66
CA ARG A 116 35.08 -15.66 27.38
C ARG A 116 34.70 -16.86 28.22
#